data_AF-A0A319CUJ1-F1
#
_entry.id   AF-A0A319CUJ1-F1
#
_cell.length_a   1.000
_cell.length_b   1.000
_cell.length_c   1.000
_cell.angle_alpha   90.00
_cell.angle_beta   90.00
_cell.angle_gamma   90.00
#
_symmetry.space_group_name_H-M   'P 1'
#
loop_
_entity.id
_entity.type
_entity.pdbx_description
1 polymer ?
#
loop_
_entity_poly.entity_id
_entity_poly.type
_entity_poly.pdbx_seq_one_letter_code
_entity_poly.pdbx_strand_id
1 'polypeptide(L)'
;MLGPSTILSWFALSLVVSNVVALDVTELFNLPASGNSYGDCSSYKSRLTNYVGDFSTLATQMHNAVQWAQQTGQTQQTIVARELFTSWFGIRFDGNGALHPDSQTAWNVVTDHIQRLQDLITNDGVYQAWTSPANLFCGDFGEPFSWNTYMLDSAGEYVTPFTSVAEVYGDWASYIGGEQVPYWVPSLNEYYLISPTTFTAGAMCSDTSGLEGLNSFGNSASLKSLNRNGLNYPVFRKPLSDFVLICPNMLKDNTPSDTSAGNTLLSDIGVLTVTADLIDRAQLSFIKPRSTVMLHEILHMVTRWDQSGNTVVSGQNMIVDHSYLMMDCLALALDPYALGTSVAKFAYQNTENYVHFALAWWYYNSKTVGTATPATFYAGFLQKWDHT
;
A
#
# COMPACT_ATOMS: atom_id res chain seq x y z
N MET A 1 -39.77 2.25 18.45
CA MET A 1 -39.69 0.78 18.51
C MET A 1 -39.41 0.28 17.10
N LEU A 2 -38.18 -0.11 16.82
CA LEU A 2 -37.81 -0.69 15.52
C LEU A 2 -38.28 -2.15 15.49
N GLY A 3 -38.93 -2.55 14.40
CA GLY A 3 -39.51 -3.89 14.25
C GLY A 3 -38.44 -4.99 14.15
N PRO A 4 -38.81 -6.25 14.44
CA PRO A 4 -37.87 -7.37 14.46
C PRO A 4 -37.20 -7.67 13.11
N SER A 5 -37.73 -7.17 11.99
CA SER A 5 -37.14 -7.34 10.65
C SER A 5 -35.94 -6.43 10.35
N THR A 6 -35.84 -5.26 10.98
CA THR A 6 -34.65 -4.40 10.84
C THR A 6 -33.48 -4.96 11.65
N ILE A 7 -33.72 -5.50 12.85
CA ILE A 7 -32.64 -6.03 13.70
C ILE A 7 -31.90 -7.22 13.04
N LEU A 8 -32.60 -8.05 12.27
CA LEU A 8 -32.01 -9.20 11.56
C LEU A 8 -31.08 -8.79 10.40
N SER A 9 -31.37 -7.70 9.70
CA SER A 9 -30.51 -7.19 8.61
C SER A 9 -29.22 -6.56 9.13
N TRP A 10 -29.26 -5.92 10.30
CA TRP A 10 -28.07 -5.33 10.95
C TRP A 10 -27.14 -6.40 11.53
N PHE A 11 -27.69 -7.49 12.07
CA PHE A 11 -26.91 -8.64 12.52
C PHE A 11 -26.31 -9.43 11.34
N ALA A 12 -27.04 -9.60 10.24
CA ALA A 12 -26.50 -10.26 9.05
C ALA A 12 -25.34 -9.46 8.43
N LEU A 13 -25.44 -8.13 8.35
CA LEU A 13 -24.33 -7.31 7.85
C LEU A 13 -23.13 -7.27 8.81
N SER A 14 -23.34 -7.20 10.13
CA SER A 14 -22.22 -7.25 11.09
C SER A 14 -21.51 -8.61 11.14
N LEU A 15 -22.20 -9.71 10.80
CA LEU A 15 -21.62 -11.05 10.67
C LEU A 15 -20.88 -11.27 9.33
N VAL A 16 -21.19 -10.54 8.26
CA VAL A 16 -20.37 -10.54 7.03
C VAL A 16 -19.05 -9.75 7.24
N VAL A 17 -19.00 -8.85 8.22
CA VAL A 17 -17.85 -7.95 8.49
C VAL A 17 -16.68 -8.64 9.21
N SER A 18 -16.82 -9.89 9.67
CA SER A 18 -15.80 -10.57 10.49
C SER A 18 -15.16 -11.82 9.86
N ASN A 19 -15.59 -12.26 8.67
CA ASN A 19 -14.98 -13.41 8.01
C ASN A 19 -13.83 -12.97 7.09
N VAL A 20 -12.82 -12.32 7.66
CA VAL A 20 -11.51 -12.28 7.00
C VAL A 20 -10.91 -13.66 7.22
N VAL A 21 -10.87 -14.48 6.17
CA VAL A 21 -10.09 -15.71 6.20
C VAL A 21 -8.66 -15.29 6.51
N ALA A 22 -8.04 -15.87 7.54
CA ALA A 22 -6.66 -15.55 7.86
C ALA A 22 -5.78 -16.02 6.68
N LEU A 23 -5.37 -15.07 5.84
CA LEU A 23 -4.54 -15.36 4.68
C LEU A 23 -3.11 -15.67 5.12
N ASP A 24 -2.53 -16.76 4.62
CA ASP A 24 -1.08 -17.00 4.78
C ASP A 24 -0.33 -16.01 3.87
N VAL A 25 0.83 -15.54 4.31
CA VAL A 25 1.64 -14.63 3.48
C VAL A 25 1.97 -15.23 2.11
N THR A 26 2.08 -16.56 2.00
CA THR A 26 2.34 -17.26 0.74
C THR A 26 1.12 -17.34 -0.19
N GLU A 27 -0.07 -16.97 0.27
CA GLU A 27 -1.26 -16.82 -0.59
C GLU A 27 -1.22 -15.49 -1.34
N LEU A 28 -0.54 -14.46 -0.83
CA LEU A 28 -0.44 -13.16 -1.49
C LEU A 28 0.90 -12.94 -2.21
N PHE A 29 1.97 -13.60 -1.77
CA PHE A 29 3.32 -13.33 -2.24
C PHE A 29 4.14 -14.58 -2.51
N ASN A 30 5.00 -14.47 -3.51
CA ASN A 30 6.15 -15.36 -3.67
C ASN A 30 7.22 -14.98 -2.64
N LEU A 31 7.68 -15.96 -1.85
CA LEU A 31 8.79 -15.77 -0.92
C LEU A 31 10.08 -16.36 -1.50
N PRO A 32 11.24 -15.69 -1.32
CA PRO A 32 12.53 -16.28 -1.62
C PRO A 32 12.72 -17.61 -0.88
N ALA A 33 13.40 -18.57 -1.52
CA ALA A 33 13.71 -19.85 -0.86
C ALA A 33 14.51 -19.64 0.43
N SER A 34 14.16 -20.38 1.48
CA SER A 34 14.81 -20.28 2.79
C SER A 34 16.31 -20.56 2.74
N GLY A 35 17.11 -19.80 3.48
CA GLY A 35 18.56 -19.99 3.54
C GLY A 35 19.35 -19.26 2.45
N ASN A 36 18.68 -18.47 1.61
CA ASN A 36 19.34 -17.48 0.77
C ASN A 36 19.85 -16.31 1.62
N SER A 37 21.05 -15.78 1.31
CA SER A 37 21.65 -14.67 2.05
C SER A 37 20.95 -13.32 1.84
N TYR A 38 20.07 -13.22 0.84
CA TYR A 38 19.45 -11.97 0.40
C TYR A 38 17.93 -12.02 0.52
N GLY A 39 17.36 -11.04 1.22
CA GLY A 39 15.90 -10.84 1.33
C GLY A 39 15.09 -11.95 1.99
N ASP A 40 15.71 -12.94 2.65
CA ASP A 40 15.02 -14.10 3.25
C ASP A 40 14.02 -13.69 4.35
N CYS A 41 12.76 -14.14 4.18
CA CYS A 41 11.65 -13.91 5.09
C CYS A 41 11.38 -15.04 6.09
N SER A 42 12.13 -16.15 6.02
CA SER A 42 11.85 -17.38 6.78
C SER A 42 11.71 -17.15 8.29
N SER A 43 12.61 -16.36 8.86
CA SER A 43 12.60 -16.01 10.30
C SER A 43 11.43 -15.12 10.72
N TYR A 44 10.76 -14.45 9.77
CA TYR A 44 9.65 -13.52 10.02
C TYR A 44 8.30 -14.04 9.51
N LYS A 45 8.21 -15.26 8.97
CA LYS A 45 6.99 -15.76 8.30
C LYS A 45 5.72 -15.59 9.13
N SER A 46 5.76 -15.92 10.42
CA SER A 46 4.59 -15.75 11.31
C SER A 46 4.20 -14.28 11.50
N ARG A 47 5.18 -13.38 11.65
CA ARG A 47 4.94 -11.93 11.75
C ARG A 47 4.34 -11.37 10.46
N LEU A 48 4.86 -11.79 9.31
CA LEU A 48 4.34 -11.37 8.00
C LEU A 48 2.92 -11.89 7.75
N THR A 49 2.63 -13.11 8.18
CA THR A 49 1.26 -13.65 8.11
C THR A 49 0.29 -12.79 8.92
N ASN A 50 0.69 -12.33 10.11
CA ASN A 50 -0.12 -11.37 10.88
C ASN A 50 -0.25 -10.02 10.16
N TYR A 51 0.82 -9.52 9.51
CA TYR A 51 0.76 -8.27 8.74
C TYR A 51 -0.15 -8.38 7.53
N VAL A 52 -0.14 -9.52 6.84
CA VAL A 52 -1.08 -9.83 5.76
C VAL A 52 -2.50 -9.89 6.30
N GLY A 53 -2.75 -10.52 7.45
CA GLY A 53 -4.06 -10.51 8.10
C GLY A 53 -4.57 -9.11 8.45
N ASP A 54 -3.69 -8.25 8.98
CA ASP A 54 -4.00 -6.84 9.27
C ASP A 54 -4.25 -6.05 7.98
N PHE A 55 -3.42 -6.23 6.95
CA PHE A 55 -3.61 -5.65 5.62
C PHE A 55 -4.99 -6.01 5.06
N SER A 56 -5.32 -7.31 5.02
CA SER A 56 -6.59 -7.79 4.50
C SER A 56 -7.77 -7.22 5.27
N THR A 57 -7.65 -7.16 6.59
CA THR A 57 -8.63 -6.52 7.46
C THR A 57 -8.82 -5.06 7.07
N LEU A 58 -7.76 -4.26 6.99
CA LEU A 58 -7.84 -2.84 6.64
C LEU A 58 -8.40 -2.59 5.24
N ALA A 59 -7.96 -3.35 4.24
CA ALA A 59 -8.46 -3.24 2.87
C ALA A 59 -9.96 -3.59 2.75
N THR A 60 -10.40 -4.68 3.37
CA THR A 60 -11.83 -5.03 3.43
C THR A 60 -12.63 -3.99 4.22
N GLN A 61 -12.08 -3.41 5.29
CA GLN A 61 -12.73 -2.32 6.00
C GLN A 61 -12.87 -1.07 5.12
N MET A 62 -11.84 -0.69 4.34
CA MET A 62 -11.97 0.40 3.37
C MET A 62 -13.06 0.13 2.33
N HIS A 63 -13.11 -1.08 1.78
CA HIS A 63 -14.17 -1.46 0.83
C HIS A 63 -15.56 -1.36 1.47
N ASN A 64 -15.71 -1.80 2.72
CA ASN A 64 -16.95 -1.64 3.47
C ASN A 64 -17.32 -0.16 3.68
N ALA A 65 -16.35 0.72 3.95
CA ALA A 65 -16.59 2.15 4.08
C ALA A 65 -17.15 2.75 2.78
N VAL A 66 -16.64 2.34 1.61
CA VAL A 66 -17.19 2.73 0.30
C VAL A 66 -18.67 2.33 0.20
N GLN A 67 -19.00 1.08 0.53
CA GLN A 67 -20.38 0.59 0.49
C GLN A 67 -21.30 1.40 1.41
N TRP A 68 -20.85 1.74 2.63
CA TRP A 68 -21.61 2.58 3.55
C TRP A 68 -21.78 4.01 3.03
N ALA A 69 -20.73 4.65 2.52
CA ALA A 69 -20.82 6.02 2.02
C ALA A 69 -21.80 6.16 0.83
N GLN A 70 -21.98 5.11 0.03
CA GLN A 70 -22.90 5.06 -1.12
C GLN A 70 -24.38 4.88 -0.74
N GLN A 71 -24.70 4.41 0.46
CA GLN A 71 -26.09 4.15 0.85
C GLN A 71 -26.88 5.45 1.03
N THR A 72 -28.09 5.56 0.49
CA THR A 72 -28.92 6.77 0.56
C THR A 72 -29.46 7.13 1.95
N GLY A 73 -29.26 6.26 2.95
CA GLY A 73 -29.69 6.51 4.34
C GLY A 73 -28.80 7.50 5.08
N GLN A 74 -29.34 8.06 6.16
CA GLN A 74 -28.61 8.85 7.16
C GLN A 74 -28.54 8.07 8.48
N THR A 75 -27.87 6.91 8.43
CA THR A 75 -27.51 6.13 9.62
C THR A 75 -26.19 6.62 10.20
N GLN A 76 -25.88 6.19 11.42
CA GLN A 76 -24.59 6.50 12.05
C GLN A 76 -23.40 6.10 11.16
N GLN A 77 -23.42 4.88 10.60
CA GLN A 77 -22.35 4.35 9.76
C GLN A 77 -22.21 5.11 8.45
N THR A 78 -23.32 5.45 7.78
CA THR A 78 -23.28 6.24 6.54
C THR A 78 -22.70 7.63 6.77
N ILE A 79 -23.03 8.26 7.90
CA ILE A 79 -22.49 9.58 8.27
C ILE A 79 -20.99 9.46 8.55
N VAL A 80 -20.58 8.53 9.43
CA VAL A 80 -19.16 8.35 9.78
C VAL A 80 -18.30 8.03 8.54
N ALA A 81 -18.77 7.14 7.65
CA ALA A 81 -18.04 6.80 6.44
C ALA A 81 -17.80 8.04 5.55
N ARG A 82 -18.85 8.84 5.31
CA ARG A 82 -18.76 10.08 4.51
C ARG A 82 -17.82 11.09 5.15
N GLU A 83 -17.95 11.32 6.45
CA GLU A 83 -17.09 12.27 7.18
C GLU A 83 -15.62 11.85 7.16
N LEU A 84 -15.31 10.55 7.19
CA LEU A 84 -13.94 10.08 7.04
C LEU A 84 -13.41 10.25 5.61
N PHE A 85 -14.24 10.04 4.57
CA PHE A 85 -13.87 10.38 3.19
C PHE A 85 -13.62 11.89 3.02
N THR A 86 -14.43 12.74 3.65
CA THR A 86 -14.21 14.19 3.70
C THR A 86 -12.88 14.51 4.37
N SER A 87 -12.63 13.93 5.56
CA SER A 87 -11.46 14.25 6.38
C SER A 87 -10.15 13.84 5.72
N TRP A 88 -10.10 12.63 5.16
CA TRP A 88 -8.85 12.05 4.66
C TRP A 88 -8.64 12.24 3.16
N PHE A 89 -9.67 12.59 2.38
CA PHE A 89 -9.54 12.75 0.94
C PHE A 89 -10.15 14.04 0.38
N GLY A 90 -10.81 14.87 1.20
CA GLY A 90 -11.49 16.08 0.73
C GLY A 90 -12.73 15.78 -0.11
N ILE A 91 -13.25 14.56 -0.03
CA ILE A 91 -14.41 14.12 -0.81
C ILE A 91 -15.69 14.59 -0.11
N ARG A 92 -16.43 15.49 -0.75
CA ARG A 92 -17.60 16.14 -0.17
C ARG A 92 -18.88 15.41 -0.56
N PHE A 93 -19.81 15.36 0.38
CA PHE A 93 -21.19 14.90 0.20
C PHE A 93 -22.15 16.05 0.53
N ASP A 94 -23.30 16.10 -0.14
CA ASP A 94 -24.35 17.06 0.18
C ASP A 94 -25.14 16.66 1.43
N GLY A 95 -26.07 17.51 1.88
CA GLY A 95 -26.89 17.23 3.07
C GLY A 95 -27.81 16.01 2.95
N ASN A 96 -28.03 15.50 1.74
CA ASN A 96 -28.77 14.27 1.47
C ASN A 96 -27.84 13.05 1.36
N GLY A 97 -26.52 13.23 1.49
CA GLY A 97 -25.52 12.19 1.36
C GLY A 97 -25.11 11.86 -0.07
N ALA A 98 -25.54 12.64 -1.07
CA ALA A 98 -25.11 12.47 -2.45
C ALA A 98 -23.71 13.07 -2.65
N LEU A 99 -22.91 12.44 -3.52
CA LEU A 99 -21.56 12.91 -3.82
C LEU A 99 -21.60 14.30 -4.49
N HIS A 100 -20.78 15.23 -4.00
CA HIS A 100 -20.66 16.55 -4.62
C HIS A 100 -19.93 16.45 -5.98
N PRO A 101 -20.38 17.16 -7.04
CA PRO A 101 -19.79 17.06 -8.37
C PRO A 101 -18.26 17.27 -8.43
N ASP A 102 -17.74 18.25 -7.70
CA ASP A 102 -16.30 18.54 -7.63
C ASP A 102 -15.47 17.38 -7.04
N SER A 103 -16.10 16.44 -6.33
CA SER A 103 -15.43 15.30 -5.71
C SER A 103 -15.48 14.04 -6.58
N GLN A 104 -16.11 14.08 -7.76
CA GLN A 104 -16.29 12.91 -8.61
C GLN A 104 -14.97 12.25 -9.02
N THR A 105 -13.96 13.03 -9.41
CA THR A 105 -12.65 12.49 -9.80
C THR A 105 -11.96 11.80 -8.63
N ALA A 106 -11.85 12.49 -7.50
CA ALA A 106 -11.24 11.94 -6.28
C ALA A 106 -11.96 10.67 -5.82
N TRP A 107 -13.29 10.69 -5.83
CA TRP A 107 -14.12 9.53 -5.49
C TRP A 107 -13.85 8.34 -6.41
N ASN A 108 -13.85 8.55 -7.73
CA ASN A 108 -13.60 7.47 -8.69
C ASN A 108 -12.21 6.86 -8.52
N VAL A 109 -11.19 7.70 -8.30
CA VAL A 109 -9.80 7.24 -8.08
C VAL A 109 -9.68 6.46 -6.77
N VAL A 110 -10.17 7.03 -5.66
CA VAL A 110 -10.11 6.38 -4.34
C VAL A 110 -10.86 5.04 -4.33
N THR A 111 -12.06 5.00 -4.93
CA THR A 111 -12.85 3.76 -5.00
C THR A 111 -12.23 2.70 -5.92
N ASP A 112 -11.60 3.08 -7.03
CA ASP A 112 -10.83 2.17 -7.88
C ASP A 112 -9.63 1.58 -7.13
N HIS A 113 -8.87 2.40 -6.41
CA HIS A 113 -7.74 1.92 -5.61
C HIS A 113 -8.15 0.96 -4.50
N ILE A 114 -9.23 1.29 -3.76
CA ILE A 114 -9.79 0.42 -2.72
C ILE A 114 -10.29 -0.89 -3.34
N GLN A 115 -10.91 -0.85 -4.52
CA GLN A 115 -11.35 -2.06 -5.23
C GLN A 115 -10.16 -2.95 -5.61
N ARG A 116 -9.06 -2.38 -6.11
CA ARG A 116 -7.86 -3.17 -6.48
C ARG A 116 -7.23 -3.89 -5.30
N LEU A 117 -7.22 -3.27 -4.11
CA LEU A 117 -6.78 -3.95 -2.89
C LEU A 117 -7.71 -5.13 -2.55
N GLN A 118 -9.02 -4.95 -2.69
CA GLN A 118 -9.99 -6.01 -2.47
C GLN A 118 -9.86 -7.14 -3.52
N ASP A 119 -9.57 -6.79 -4.76
CA ASP A 119 -9.33 -7.75 -5.85
C ASP A 119 -8.06 -8.57 -5.58
N LEU A 120 -6.98 -7.96 -5.10
CA LEU A 120 -5.77 -8.68 -4.69
C LEU A 120 -6.07 -9.77 -3.64
N ILE A 121 -6.88 -9.43 -2.64
CA ILE A 121 -7.26 -10.34 -1.55
C ILE A 121 -8.16 -11.46 -2.07
N THR A 122 -9.15 -11.12 -2.90
CA THR A 122 -10.16 -12.09 -3.36
C THR A 122 -9.66 -13.00 -4.48
N ASN A 123 -8.55 -12.64 -5.13
CA ASN A 123 -7.92 -13.42 -6.19
C ASN A 123 -6.56 -14.01 -5.75
N ASP A 124 -6.36 -14.26 -4.45
CA ASP A 124 -5.19 -14.95 -3.91
C ASP A 124 -3.86 -14.36 -4.44
N GLY A 125 -3.68 -13.05 -4.29
CA GLY A 125 -2.45 -12.35 -4.68
C GLY A 125 -2.34 -12.01 -6.17
N VAL A 126 -3.33 -12.39 -6.99
CA VAL A 126 -3.38 -12.03 -8.41
C VAL A 126 -4.03 -10.65 -8.58
N TYR A 127 -3.33 -9.76 -9.28
CA TYR A 127 -3.78 -8.41 -9.62
C TYR A 127 -3.34 -8.04 -11.04
N GLN A 128 -3.84 -6.92 -11.55
CA GLN A 128 -3.56 -6.46 -12.91
C GLN A 128 -2.10 -5.99 -13.02
N ALA A 129 -1.19 -6.91 -13.35
CA ALA A 129 0.22 -6.66 -13.61
C ALA A 129 0.74 -7.67 -14.63
N TRP A 130 1.94 -7.43 -15.19
CA TRP A 130 2.60 -8.38 -16.09
C TRP A 130 3.00 -9.67 -15.39
N THR A 131 3.31 -9.57 -14.10
CA THR A 131 3.75 -10.68 -13.26
C THR A 131 2.99 -10.58 -11.93
N SER A 132 2.30 -11.65 -11.56
CA SER A 132 1.65 -11.80 -10.27
C SER A 132 1.62 -13.28 -9.88
N PRO A 133 1.67 -13.61 -8.57
CA PRO A 133 1.80 -12.71 -7.43
C PRO A 133 3.20 -12.07 -7.33
N ALA A 134 3.30 -10.95 -6.62
CA ALA A 134 4.56 -10.24 -6.42
C ALA A 134 5.52 -11.01 -5.50
N ASN A 135 6.80 -10.65 -5.52
CA ASN A 135 7.77 -11.16 -4.56
C ASN A 135 7.76 -10.33 -3.27
N LEU A 136 7.93 -10.97 -2.12
CA LEU A 136 8.09 -10.29 -0.83
C LEU A 136 9.49 -10.57 -0.24
N PHE A 137 10.23 -9.50 0.03
CA PHE A 137 11.56 -9.54 0.64
C PHE A 137 11.54 -8.96 2.06
N CYS A 138 12.43 -9.46 2.93
CA CYS A 138 12.50 -9.07 4.35
C CYS A 138 13.87 -8.52 4.75
N GLY A 139 14.37 -7.56 3.97
CA GLY A 139 15.69 -6.96 4.13
C GLY A 139 16.39 -6.78 2.79
N ASP A 140 17.65 -6.34 2.85
CA ASP A 140 18.45 -6.12 1.65
C ASP A 140 18.42 -7.34 0.73
N PHE A 141 18.04 -7.10 -0.51
CA PHE A 141 17.91 -8.13 -1.53
C PHE A 141 18.74 -7.77 -2.75
N GLY A 142 19.47 -8.77 -3.25
CA GLY A 142 20.32 -8.62 -4.42
C GLY A 142 21.55 -7.75 -4.21
N GLU A 143 22.30 -7.59 -5.29
CA GLU A 143 23.55 -6.84 -5.34
C GLU A 143 23.43 -5.72 -6.38
N PRO A 144 23.88 -4.49 -6.09
CA PRO A 144 23.87 -3.42 -7.06
C PRO A 144 24.75 -3.82 -8.25
N PHE A 145 24.20 -3.64 -9.44
CA PHE A 145 24.82 -4.00 -10.69
C PHE A 145 25.11 -2.74 -11.51
N SER A 146 26.19 -2.73 -12.28
CA SER A 146 26.48 -1.59 -13.16
C SER A 146 25.70 -1.73 -14.47
N TRP A 147 25.15 -0.62 -14.94
CA TRP A 147 24.48 -0.51 -16.24
C TRP A 147 25.34 -1.01 -17.42
N ASN A 148 26.66 -0.85 -17.31
CA ASN A 148 27.61 -1.19 -18.37
C ASN A 148 28.22 -2.61 -18.23
N THR A 149 27.87 -3.35 -17.18
CA THR A 149 28.35 -4.72 -16.98
C THR A 149 27.54 -5.70 -17.83
N TYR A 150 28.15 -6.82 -18.21
CA TYR A 150 27.49 -7.92 -18.90
C TYR A 150 26.34 -8.48 -18.07
N MET A 151 25.17 -8.55 -18.68
CA MET A 151 23.94 -9.07 -18.10
C MET A 151 24.01 -10.59 -17.93
N LEU A 152 23.41 -11.07 -16.85
CA LEU A 152 23.15 -12.47 -16.57
C LEU A 152 21.77 -12.88 -17.10
N ASP A 153 21.66 -14.09 -17.61
CA ASP A 153 20.42 -14.69 -18.11
C ASP A 153 19.64 -15.41 -17.00
N SER A 154 18.56 -16.10 -17.36
CA SER A 154 17.72 -16.83 -16.41
C SER A 154 18.39 -18.03 -15.74
N ALA A 155 19.52 -18.50 -16.28
CA ALA A 155 20.36 -19.53 -15.66
C ALA A 155 21.43 -18.91 -14.75
N GLY A 156 21.54 -17.59 -14.69
CA GLY A 156 22.61 -16.88 -13.98
C GLY A 156 23.92 -16.83 -14.76
N GLU A 157 23.89 -17.09 -16.07
CA GLU A 157 25.05 -17.10 -16.95
C GLU A 157 25.12 -15.83 -17.80
N TYR A 158 26.31 -15.43 -18.24
CA TYR A 158 26.42 -14.22 -19.08
C TYR A 158 25.75 -14.39 -20.44
N VAL A 159 24.90 -13.42 -20.80
CA VAL A 159 24.22 -13.39 -22.10
C VAL A 159 25.26 -13.32 -23.23
N THR A 160 25.18 -14.27 -24.16
CA THR A 160 26.03 -14.34 -25.35
C THR A 160 25.24 -13.97 -26.61
N PRO A 161 25.72 -13.04 -27.47
CA PRO A 161 26.95 -12.25 -27.32
C PRO A 161 26.85 -11.24 -26.18
N PHE A 162 28.00 -10.87 -25.60
CA PHE A 162 28.14 -10.04 -24.40
C PHE A 162 27.22 -8.82 -24.34
N THR A 163 26.05 -8.93 -23.73
CA THR A 163 25.03 -7.87 -23.73
C THR A 163 25.00 -7.17 -22.38
N SER A 164 24.97 -5.83 -22.35
CA SER A 164 24.92 -5.06 -21.11
C SER A 164 23.50 -4.87 -20.57
N VAL A 165 23.38 -4.59 -19.28
CA VAL A 165 22.09 -4.27 -18.65
C VAL A 165 21.47 -3.01 -19.27
N ALA A 166 22.26 -2.01 -19.65
CA ALA A 166 21.78 -0.81 -20.34
C ALA A 166 21.17 -1.13 -21.71
N GLU A 167 21.80 -2.02 -22.48
CA GLU A 167 21.26 -2.45 -23.77
C GLU A 167 19.91 -3.17 -23.62
N VAL A 168 19.70 -3.90 -22.53
CA VAL A 168 18.46 -4.66 -22.31
C VAL A 168 17.40 -3.85 -21.59
N TYR A 169 17.70 -3.11 -20.52
CA TYR A 169 16.71 -2.46 -19.67
C TYR A 169 16.77 -0.92 -19.67
N GLY A 170 17.69 -0.28 -20.41
CA GLY A 170 17.86 1.17 -20.39
C GLY A 170 16.64 1.96 -20.90
N ASP A 171 15.89 1.42 -21.86
CA ASP A 171 14.61 1.96 -22.31
C ASP A 171 13.54 1.87 -21.22
N TRP A 172 13.51 0.75 -20.48
CA TRP A 172 12.59 0.58 -19.35
C TRP A 172 12.93 1.53 -18.20
N ALA A 173 14.21 1.68 -17.85
CA ALA A 173 14.66 2.66 -16.86
C ALA A 173 14.27 4.10 -17.26
N SER A 174 14.42 4.44 -18.55
CA SER A 174 14.02 5.75 -19.08
C SER A 174 12.51 5.95 -19.02
N TYR A 175 11.72 4.89 -19.26
CA TYR A 175 10.26 4.92 -19.15
C TYR A 175 9.79 5.14 -17.71
N ILE A 176 10.41 4.46 -16.74
CA ILE A 176 10.13 4.66 -15.31
C ILE A 176 10.49 6.09 -14.88
N GLY A 177 11.60 6.62 -15.39
CA GLY A 177 12.13 7.93 -15.03
C GLY A 177 12.91 7.94 -13.72
N GLY A 178 13.57 9.07 -13.44
CA GLY A 178 14.47 9.21 -12.29
C GLY A 178 15.79 8.45 -12.46
N GLU A 179 16.68 8.60 -11.47
CA GLU A 179 17.89 7.78 -11.39
C GLU A 179 17.50 6.36 -10.94
N GLN A 180 17.96 5.36 -11.69
CA GLN A 180 17.67 3.95 -11.45
C GLN A 180 18.99 3.18 -11.31
N VAL A 181 19.03 2.29 -10.33
CA VAL A 181 20.13 1.34 -10.12
C VAL A 181 19.59 -0.07 -10.36
N PRO A 182 20.20 -0.87 -11.26
CA PRO A 182 19.81 -2.25 -11.43
C PRO A 182 20.40 -3.09 -10.30
N TYR A 183 19.57 -3.91 -9.69
CA TYR A 183 19.93 -4.91 -8.68
C TYR A 183 19.78 -6.29 -9.27
N TRP A 184 20.83 -7.11 -9.20
CA TRP A 184 20.72 -8.52 -9.52
C TRP A 184 20.32 -9.31 -8.29
N VAL A 185 19.30 -10.15 -8.39
CA VAL A 185 18.82 -11.01 -7.31
C VAL A 185 19.14 -12.46 -7.65
N PRO A 186 20.26 -13.02 -7.14
CA PRO A 186 20.72 -14.34 -7.53
C PRO A 186 19.71 -15.45 -7.24
N SER A 187 18.93 -15.33 -6.17
CA SER A 187 17.94 -16.35 -5.79
C SER A 187 16.78 -16.49 -6.76
N LEU A 188 16.51 -15.45 -7.57
CA LEU A 188 15.43 -15.43 -8.56
C LEU A 188 15.95 -15.44 -10.01
N ASN A 189 17.26 -15.26 -10.20
CA ASN A 189 17.87 -14.96 -11.48
C ASN A 189 17.11 -13.82 -12.21
N GLU A 190 16.91 -12.70 -11.50
CA GLU A 190 16.15 -11.54 -11.96
C GLU A 190 16.85 -10.23 -11.62
N TYR A 191 16.55 -9.21 -12.42
CA TYR A 191 16.96 -7.84 -12.15
C TYR A 191 15.79 -7.05 -11.56
N TYR A 192 16.07 -6.10 -10.67
CA TYR A 192 15.12 -5.07 -10.27
C TYR A 192 15.71 -3.70 -10.52
N LEU A 193 14.89 -2.76 -10.97
CA LEU A 193 15.30 -1.36 -11.11
C LEU A 193 14.74 -0.59 -9.93
N ILE A 194 15.63 0.02 -9.16
CA ILE A 194 15.27 0.71 -7.93
C ILE A 194 15.87 2.10 -7.93
N SER A 195 15.10 3.09 -7.50
CA SER A 195 15.61 4.45 -7.34
C SER A 195 16.40 4.58 -6.04
N PRO A 196 17.67 5.02 -6.07
CA PRO A 196 18.51 5.17 -4.88
C PRO A 196 18.20 6.46 -4.12
N THR A 197 17.18 7.23 -4.51
CA THR A 197 16.82 8.48 -3.82
C THR A 197 16.40 8.27 -2.36
N THR A 198 16.09 7.03 -1.97
CA THR A 198 15.64 6.65 -0.63
C THR A 198 16.67 5.88 0.19
N PHE A 199 17.81 5.47 -0.38
CA PHE A 199 18.83 4.67 0.32
C PHE A 199 20.21 4.68 -0.38
N THR A 200 21.27 4.34 0.35
CA THR A 200 22.61 4.16 -0.24
C THR A 200 22.67 2.86 -1.05
N ALA A 201 23.19 2.91 -2.27
CA ALA A 201 23.32 1.73 -3.13
C ALA A 201 24.09 0.59 -2.43
N GLY A 202 23.41 -0.55 -2.21
CA GLY A 202 23.94 -1.71 -1.48
C GLY A 202 23.51 -1.85 -0.01
N ALA A 203 22.72 -0.89 0.52
CA ALA A 203 22.18 -0.92 1.87
C ALA A 203 20.78 -0.28 1.89
N MET A 204 19.76 -0.99 1.37
CA MET A 204 18.37 -0.50 1.33
C MET A 204 17.78 -0.38 2.74
N CYS A 205 17.83 -1.47 3.51
CA CYS A 205 17.29 -1.57 4.87
C CYS A 205 18.38 -1.46 5.96
N SER A 206 19.63 -1.78 5.64
CA SER A 206 20.72 -1.73 6.63
C SER A 206 21.31 -0.34 6.84
N ASP A 207 21.02 0.62 5.94
CA ASP A 207 21.40 2.00 6.14
C ASP A 207 20.53 2.64 7.23
N THR A 208 21.07 3.60 7.97
CA THR A 208 20.37 4.29 9.08
C THR A 208 19.23 5.21 8.62
N SER A 209 18.73 5.04 7.40
CA SER A 209 17.78 5.90 6.70
C SER A 209 16.37 5.89 7.27
N GLY A 210 16.05 4.97 8.19
CA GLY A 210 14.71 4.85 8.75
C GLY A 210 13.69 4.29 7.75
N LEU A 211 14.13 3.66 6.65
CA LEU A 211 13.26 3.01 5.69
C LEU A 211 12.43 1.90 6.37
N GLU A 212 11.11 1.94 6.18
CA GLU A 212 10.18 0.94 6.74
C GLU A 212 9.84 -0.14 5.71
N GLY A 213 9.68 0.26 4.45
CA GLY A 213 9.39 -0.60 3.32
C GLY A 213 9.76 0.06 1.99
N LEU A 214 9.64 -0.72 0.92
CA LEU A 214 9.84 -0.28 -0.45
C LEU A 214 9.06 -1.20 -1.39
N ASN A 215 8.64 -0.68 -2.53
CA ASN A 215 8.08 -1.48 -3.61
C ASN A 215 8.74 -1.13 -4.95
N SER A 216 8.59 -2.02 -5.92
CA SER A 216 8.79 -1.69 -7.33
C SER A 216 7.91 -2.55 -8.20
N PHE A 217 7.82 -2.15 -9.45
CA PHE A 217 6.98 -2.78 -10.46
C PHE A 217 7.84 -3.28 -11.62
N GLY A 218 7.36 -4.37 -12.18
CA GLY A 218 7.99 -5.19 -13.18
C GLY A 218 7.84 -4.69 -14.60
N ASN A 219 8.12 -5.56 -15.57
CA ASN A 219 7.83 -5.31 -16.99
C ASN A 219 7.43 -6.60 -17.71
N SER A 220 6.90 -6.46 -18.92
CA SER A 220 6.60 -7.61 -19.77
C SER A 220 7.87 -8.25 -20.35
N ALA A 221 7.77 -9.56 -20.56
CA ALA A 221 8.74 -10.29 -21.37
C ALA A 221 8.77 -9.70 -22.78
N SER A 222 9.95 -9.52 -23.36
CA SER A 222 10.07 -9.05 -24.75
C SER A 222 11.31 -9.57 -25.45
N LEU A 223 11.22 -9.74 -26.77
CA LEU A 223 12.38 -10.03 -27.60
C LEU A 223 12.97 -8.71 -28.11
N LYS A 224 14.17 -8.37 -27.67
CA LYS A 224 14.87 -7.17 -28.12
C LYS A 224 15.87 -7.55 -29.22
N SER A 225 15.79 -6.88 -30.36
CA SER A 225 16.79 -7.03 -31.42
C SER A 225 17.93 -6.05 -31.16
N LEU A 226 19.11 -6.55 -30.84
CA LEU A 226 20.32 -5.73 -30.68
C LEU A 226 21.15 -5.78 -31.95
N ASN A 227 21.58 -4.63 -32.46
CA ASN A 227 22.48 -4.55 -33.61
C ASN A 227 23.94 -4.47 -33.14
N ARG A 228 24.80 -5.36 -33.64
CA ARG A 228 26.26 -5.21 -33.50
C ARG A 228 26.93 -5.58 -34.80
N ASN A 229 27.89 -4.76 -35.21
CA ASN A 229 28.64 -4.96 -36.45
C ASN A 229 27.72 -5.20 -37.67
N GLY A 230 26.54 -4.56 -37.70
CA GLY A 230 25.57 -4.71 -38.79
C GLY A 230 24.70 -5.97 -38.74
N LEU A 231 24.87 -6.85 -37.75
CA LEU A 231 24.04 -8.03 -37.53
C LEU A 231 23.08 -7.79 -36.37
N ASN A 232 21.83 -8.23 -36.55
CA ASN A 232 20.80 -8.19 -35.52
C ASN A 232 20.77 -9.54 -34.79
N TYR A 233 20.85 -9.52 -33.46
CA TYR A 233 20.71 -10.70 -32.62
C TYR A 233 19.51 -10.53 -31.70
N PRO A 234 18.64 -11.54 -31.59
CA PRO A 234 17.57 -11.51 -30.60
C PRO A 234 18.16 -11.75 -29.21
N VAL A 235 17.82 -10.88 -28.27
CA VAL A 235 18.05 -11.06 -26.84
C VAL A 235 16.70 -11.09 -26.14
N PHE A 236 16.47 -12.14 -25.37
CA PHE A 236 15.24 -12.25 -24.58
C PHE A 236 15.36 -11.42 -23.31
N ARG A 237 14.51 -10.40 -23.17
CA ARG A 237 14.32 -9.67 -21.93
C ARG A 237 13.33 -10.45 -21.07
N LYS A 238 13.81 -11.04 -19.98
CA LYS A 238 12.97 -11.66 -18.96
C LYS A 238 12.07 -10.57 -18.34
N PRO A 239 10.79 -10.88 -18.06
CA PRO A 239 9.94 -9.96 -17.30
C PRO A 239 10.59 -9.71 -15.95
N LEU A 240 10.60 -8.44 -15.53
CA LEU A 240 10.88 -8.11 -14.16
C LEU A 240 9.61 -8.37 -13.35
N SER A 241 9.75 -8.96 -12.18
CA SER A 241 8.61 -9.16 -11.29
C SER A 241 8.29 -7.87 -10.53
N ASP A 242 7.05 -7.69 -10.09
CA ASP A 242 6.75 -6.74 -9.03
C ASP A 242 7.33 -7.26 -7.69
N PHE A 243 7.64 -6.34 -6.77
CA PHE A 243 8.02 -6.72 -5.41
C PHE A 243 7.57 -5.73 -4.34
N VAL A 244 7.48 -6.26 -3.12
CA VAL A 244 7.43 -5.52 -1.86
C VAL A 244 8.63 -5.94 -1.01
N LEU A 245 9.24 -4.97 -0.34
CA LEU A 245 10.31 -5.11 0.64
C LEU A 245 9.78 -4.54 1.95
N ILE A 246 9.83 -5.33 3.03
CA ILE A 246 9.61 -4.83 4.39
C ILE A 246 10.91 -4.92 5.16
N CYS A 247 11.37 -3.81 5.72
CA CYS A 247 12.67 -3.77 6.39
C CYS A 247 12.64 -4.48 7.76
N PRO A 248 13.76 -5.09 8.21
CA PRO A 248 13.79 -5.88 9.45
C PRO A 248 13.46 -5.08 10.73
N ASN A 249 13.68 -3.77 10.74
CA ASN A 249 13.25 -2.87 11.83
C ASN A 249 11.74 -2.92 12.08
N MET A 250 10.94 -3.14 11.02
CA MET A 250 9.49 -3.27 11.09
C MET A 250 9.03 -4.65 11.52
N LEU A 251 9.89 -5.67 11.48
CA LEU A 251 9.53 -7.07 11.75
C LEU A 251 9.99 -7.56 13.13
N LYS A 252 10.89 -6.83 13.79
CA LYS A 252 11.44 -7.18 15.11
C LYS A 252 10.62 -6.58 16.26
N ASP A 253 10.42 -7.39 17.30
CA ASP A 253 9.58 -7.05 18.47
C ASP A 253 10.19 -5.97 19.38
N ASN A 254 11.50 -5.73 19.29
CA ASN A 254 12.25 -4.88 20.25
C ASN A 254 12.74 -3.55 19.69
N THR A 255 12.37 -3.17 18.47
CA THR A 255 12.71 -1.84 17.96
C THR A 255 11.81 -0.83 18.68
N PRO A 256 12.30 0.20 19.36
CA PRO A 256 11.49 1.37 19.67
C PRO A 256 11.25 2.07 18.32
N SER A 257 10.00 2.14 17.84
CA SER A 257 9.69 3.04 16.72
C SER A 257 9.35 4.39 17.29
N ASP A 258 9.97 5.46 16.79
CA ASP A 258 9.86 6.82 17.34
C ASP A 258 8.45 7.45 17.23
N THR A 259 7.45 6.75 16.67
CA THR A 259 6.14 7.35 16.35
C THR A 259 4.90 6.51 16.72
N SER A 260 5.01 5.33 17.33
CA SER A 260 3.84 4.55 17.76
C SER A 260 3.97 4.09 19.22
N ALA A 261 2.83 3.91 19.90
CA ALA A 261 2.72 3.40 21.27
C ALA A 261 3.23 1.95 21.48
N GLY A 262 4.12 1.45 20.61
CA GLY A 262 4.62 0.08 20.59
C GLY A 262 3.68 -0.90 19.88
N ASN A 263 2.63 -0.42 19.21
CA ASN A 263 1.69 -1.28 18.51
C ASN A 263 2.36 -1.93 17.30
N THR A 264 2.36 -3.26 17.26
CA THR A 264 2.90 -4.02 16.12
C THR A 264 1.77 -4.48 15.21
N LEU A 265 0.64 -4.86 15.79
CA LEU A 265 -0.55 -5.38 15.11
C LEU A 265 -1.80 -4.56 15.44
N LEU A 266 -2.85 -4.68 14.62
CA LEU A 266 -4.18 -4.13 14.92
C LEU A 266 -4.75 -4.70 16.22
N SER A 267 -4.43 -5.95 16.54
CA SER A 267 -4.87 -6.60 17.78
C SER A 267 -4.33 -5.92 19.04
N ASP A 268 -3.20 -5.22 18.95
CA ASP A 268 -2.55 -4.55 20.08
C ASP A 268 -3.32 -3.29 20.51
N ILE A 269 -4.15 -2.76 19.61
CA ILE A 269 -4.93 -1.54 19.85
C ILE A 269 -6.18 -1.89 20.65
N GLY A 270 -6.18 -1.49 21.92
CA GLY A 270 -7.35 -1.55 22.80
C GLY A 270 -8.44 -0.53 22.45
N VAL A 271 -9.61 -0.68 23.07
CA VAL A 271 -10.64 0.37 23.04
C VAL A 271 -10.16 1.53 23.91
N LEU A 272 -9.99 2.71 23.30
CA LEU A 272 -9.69 3.93 24.05
C LEU A 272 -10.98 4.42 24.73
N THR A 273 -10.93 4.59 26.05
CA THR A 273 -12.04 5.17 26.80
C THR A 273 -12.26 6.61 26.33
N VAL A 274 -13.41 6.89 25.73
CA VAL A 274 -13.75 8.22 25.22
C VAL A 274 -14.10 9.15 26.38
N THR A 275 -13.08 9.73 27.01
CA THR A 275 -13.21 10.74 28.07
C THR A 275 -13.02 12.15 27.49
N ALA A 276 -13.49 13.17 28.21
CA ALA A 276 -13.28 14.57 27.83
C ALA A 276 -11.79 14.93 27.68
N ASP A 277 -10.90 14.24 28.40
CA ASP A 277 -9.45 14.46 28.33
C ASP A 277 -8.78 13.81 27.11
N LEU A 278 -9.38 12.78 26.52
CA LEU A 278 -8.83 12.06 25.35
C LEU A 278 -9.39 12.55 24.02
N ILE A 279 -10.62 13.07 24.03
CA ILE A 279 -11.20 13.75 22.85
C ILE A 279 -10.26 14.91 22.47
N ASP A 280 -9.99 15.04 21.17
CA ASP A 280 -9.09 16.06 20.60
C ASP A 280 -7.62 15.99 21.06
N ARG A 281 -7.22 14.94 21.79
CA ARG A 281 -5.82 14.73 22.23
C ARG A 281 -5.22 13.43 21.74
N ALA A 282 -5.98 12.34 21.74
CA ALA A 282 -5.50 11.07 21.22
C ALA A 282 -5.38 11.15 19.69
N GLN A 283 -4.15 11.06 19.17
CA GLN A 283 -3.89 11.12 17.73
C GLN A 283 -3.84 9.73 17.12
N LEU A 284 -4.37 9.60 15.91
CA LEU A 284 -4.34 8.37 15.14
C LEU A 284 -2.90 7.89 14.88
N SER A 285 -1.99 8.82 14.63
CA SER A 285 -0.55 8.56 14.43
C SER A 285 0.07 7.77 15.58
N PHE A 286 -0.32 8.04 16.83
CA PHE A 286 0.26 7.37 18.00
C PHE A 286 -0.24 5.94 18.21
N ILE A 287 -1.38 5.57 17.62
CA ILE A 287 -1.91 4.22 17.72
C ILE A 287 -1.65 3.37 16.48
N LYS A 288 -1.10 3.96 15.40
CA LYS A 288 -0.79 3.29 14.14
C LYS A 288 0.14 2.10 14.38
N PRO A 289 -0.25 0.86 14.04
CA PRO A 289 0.60 -0.30 14.22
C PRO A 289 1.61 -0.44 13.08
N ARG A 290 2.74 -1.08 13.34
CA ARG A 290 3.76 -1.34 12.31
C ARG A 290 3.24 -2.14 11.11
N SER A 291 2.25 -3.01 11.32
CA SER A 291 1.62 -3.79 10.25
C SER A 291 1.04 -2.95 9.11
N THR A 292 0.77 -1.66 9.32
CA THR A 292 0.27 -0.78 8.25
C THR A 292 1.28 -0.55 7.12
N VAL A 293 2.57 -0.78 7.34
CA VAL A 293 3.59 -0.71 6.27
C VAL A 293 3.26 -1.66 5.13
N MET A 294 2.66 -2.84 5.42
CA MET A 294 2.24 -3.78 4.39
C MET A 294 1.14 -3.18 3.50
N LEU A 295 0.13 -2.54 4.10
CA LEU A 295 -0.91 -1.84 3.34
C LEU A 295 -0.34 -0.70 2.49
N HIS A 296 0.58 0.08 3.07
CA HIS A 296 1.25 1.18 2.39
C HIS A 296 1.94 0.70 1.10
N GLU A 297 2.84 -0.29 1.22
CA GLU A 297 3.60 -0.77 0.07
C GLU A 297 2.74 -1.51 -0.96
N ILE A 298 1.74 -2.29 -0.52
CA ILE A 298 0.81 -2.99 -1.43
C ILE A 298 -0.01 -1.98 -2.23
N LEU A 299 -0.42 -0.86 -1.63
CA LEU A 299 -1.19 0.16 -2.33
C LEU A 299 -0.41 0.73 -3.52
N HIS A 300 0.86 1.07 -3.34
CA HIS A 300 1.71 1.47 -4.47
C HIS A 300 1.74 0.41 -5.56
N MET A 301 1.96 -0.85 -5.19
CA MET A 301 2.09 -1.97 -6.12
C MET A 301 0.81 -2.17 -6.95
N VAL A 302 -0.36 -2.32 -6.32
CA VAL A 302 -1.60 -2.66 -7.05
C VAL A 302 -2.19 -1.52 -7.86
N THR A 303 -1.85 -0.27 -7.51
CA THR A 303 -2.33 0.93 -8.21
C THR A 303 -1.35 1.43 -9.27
N ARG A 304 -0.15 0.83 -9.35
CA ARG A 304 0.86 1.19 -10.35
C ARG A 304 0.43 0.89 -11.78
N TRP A 305 -0.42 -0.11 -11.96
CA TRP A 305 -0.87 -0.62 -13.25
C TRP A 305 -2.27 -0.14 -13.58
N ASP A 306 -2.54 0.13 -14.86
CA ASP A 306 -3.90 0.42 -15.31
C ASP A 306 -4.81 -0.82 -15.17
N GLN A 307 -6.11 -0.66 -15.39
CA GLN A 307 -7.07 -1.79 -15.29
C GLN A 307 -6.81 -2.90 -16.32
N SER A 308 -6.01 -2.63 -17.36
CA SER A 308 -5.63 -3.65 -18.34
C SER A 308 -4.41 -4.47 -17.90
N GLY A 309 -3.67 -3.99 -16.89
CA GLY A 309 -2.40 -4.57 -16.44
C GLY A 309 -1.23 -4.35 -17.40
N ASN A 310 -1.43 -3.57 -18.48
CA ASN A 310 -0.44 -3.44 -19.56
C ASN A 310 0.28 -2.10 -19.56
N THR A 311 -0.26 -1.08 -18.89
CA THR A 311 0.31 0.27 -18.85
C THR A 311 0.57 0.69 -17.41
N VAL A 312 1.69 1.38 -17.19
CA VAL A 312 1.96 2.01 -15.90
C VAL A 312 1.17 3.31 -15.79
N VAL A 313 0.44 3.45 -14.69
CA VAL A 313 -0.29 4.67 -14.34
C VAL A 313 0.72 5.79 -14.03
N SER A 314 0.45 6.98 -14.54
CA SER A 314 1.31 8.16 -14.35
C SER A 314 0.48 9.42 -14.10
N GLY A 315 1.15 10.47 -13.63
CA GLY A 315 0.52 11.77 -13.40
C GLY A 315 -0.49 11.75 -12.26
N GLN A 316 -1.67 12.32 -12.48
CA GLN A 316 -2.68 12.55 -11.43
C GLN A 316 -3.30 11.28 -10.85
N ASN A 317 -3.28 10.16 -11.58
CA ASN A 317 -3.86 8.90 -11.11
C ASN A 317 -2.85 8.01 -10.37
N MET A 318 -1.58 8.43 -10.29
CA MET A 318 -0.50 7.66 -9.68
C MET A 318 -0.49 7.85 -8.17
N ILE A 319 -0.50 6.74 -7.42
CA ILE A 319 -0.23 6.74 -5.98
C ILE A 319 1.28 6.93 -5.73
N VAL A 320 1.61 7.82 -4.80
CA VAL A 320 2.96 8.26 -4.43
C VAL A 320 3.02 8.67 -2.95
N ASP A 321 4.23 8.87 -2.45
CA ASP A 321 4.45 9.42 -1.11
C ASP A 321 4.65 10.93 -1.16
N HIS A 322 3.56 11.67 -0.93
CA HIS A 322 3.61 13.12 -0.79
C HIS A 322 4.00 13.56 0.62
N SER A 323 3.46 12.91 1.65
CA SER A 323 3.85 13.08 3.06
C SER A 323 3.40 11.90 3.89
N TYR A 324 4.19 11.58 4.93
CA TYR A 324 3.86 10.59 5.95
C TYR A 324 3.28 11.22 7.23
N LEU A 325 3.35 12.55 7.37
CA LEU A 325 2.89 13.24 8.56
C LEU A 325 1.37 13.36 8.52
N MET A 326 0.70 12.91 9.59
CA MET A 326 -0.76 12.91 9.70
C MET A 326 -1.38 14.29 9.41
N MET A 327 -0.78 15.36 9.95
CA MET A 327 -1.29 16.73 9.74
C MET A 327 -1.13 17.20 8.29
N ASP A 328 -0.05 16.79 7.62
CA ASP A 328 0.16 17.09 6.19
C ASP A 328 -0.83 16.32 5.32
N CYS A 329 -1.14 15.06 5.68
CA CYS A 329 -2.15 14.26 5.00
C CYS A 329 -3.54 14.93 5.07
N LEU A 330 -3.91 15.44 6.25
CA LEU A 330 -5.14 16.23 6.42
C LEU A 330 -5.10 17.54 5.64
N ALA A 331 -3.94 18.22 5.63
CA ALA A 331 -3.79 19.45 4.87
C ALA A 331 -3.94 19.23 3.35
N LEU A 332 -3.41 18.12 2.82
CA LEU A 332 -3.61 17.70 1.43
C LEU A 332 -5.08 17.42 1.08
N ALA A 333 -5.87 16.96 2.05
CA ALA A 333 -7.31 16.75 1.86
C ALA A 333 -8.07 18.09 1.74
N LEU A 334 -7.54 19.17 2.33
CA LEU A 334 -8.13 20.51 2.28
C LEU A 334 -7.66 21.31 1.06
N ASP A 335 -6.37 21.25 0.73
CA ASP A 335 -5.76 22.03 -0.34
C ASP A 335 -4.62 21.23 -1.02
N PRO A 336 -4.69 20.98 -2.34
CA PRO A 336 -3.62 20.27 -3.05
C PRO A 336 -2.29 21.02 -3.10
N TYR A 337 -2.22 22.27 -2.66
CA TYR A 337 -0.98 23.05 -2.55
C TYR A 337 -0.48 23.19 -1.10
N ALA A 338 -1.11 22.52 -0.14
CA ALA A 338 -0.84 22.68 1.28
C ALA A 338 0.62 22.42 1.69
N LEU A 339 1.35 21.61 0.93
CA LEU A 339 2.77 21.30 1.19
C LEU A 339 3.75 22.35 0.61
N GLY A 340 3.25 23.51 0.18
CA GLY A 340 4.07 24.61 -0.32
C GLY A 340 4.74 24.34 -1.68
N THR A 341 4.21 23.38 -2.46
CA THR A 341 4.74 23.05 -3.79
C THR A 341 4.04 23.81 -4.90
N SER A 342 4.75 24.11 -5.99
CA SER A 342 4.16 24.76 -7.18
C SER A 342 3.30 23.83 -8.03
N VAL A 343 3.38 22.52 -7.78
CA VAL A 343 2.60 21.48 -8.43
C VAL A 343 1.57 20.97 -7.42
N ALA A 344 0.32 20.84 -7.88
CA ALA A 344 -0.76 20.26 -7.09
C ALA A 344 -0.44 18.81 -6.71
N LYS A 345 -0.62 18.48 -5.44
CA LYS A 345 -0.49 17.15 -4.84
C LYS A 345 -1.82 16.79 -4.21
N PHE A 346 -2.48 15.74 -4.66
CA PHE A 346 -3.82 15.43 -4.18
C PHE A 346 -3.80 14.36 -3.08
N ALA A 347 -4.70 14.47 -2.09
CA ALA A 347 -4.83 13.46 -1.03
C ALA A 347 -5.10 12.05 -1.57
N TYR A 348 -5.87 11.93 -2.67
CA TYR A 348 -6.13 10.64 -3.31
C TYR A 348 -4.91 10.03 -4.02
N GLN A 349 -3.81 10.78 -4.17
CA GLN A 349 -2.52 10.28 -4.66
C GLN A 349 -1.59 9.87 -3.52
N ASN A 350 -1.82 10.33 -2.28
CA ASN A 350 -0.90 10.07 -1.18
C ASN A 350 -1.23 8.76 -0.49
N THR A 351 -0.30 7.81 -0.45
CA THR A 351 -0.50 6.48 0.17
C THR A 351 -0.92 6.58 1.62
N GLU A 352 -0.29 7.47 2.39
CA GLU A 352 -0.53 7.58 3.82
C GLU A 352 -1.95 8.08 4.16
N ASN A 353 -2.61 8.82 3.25
CA ASN A 353 -4.02 9.17 3.41
C ASN A 353 -4.93 7.92 3.44
N TYR A 354 -4.62 6.89 2.64
CA TYR A 354 -5.35 5.61 2.67
C TYR A 354 -5.07 4.83 3.96
N VAL A 355 -3.82 4.81 4.43
CA VAL A 355 -3.46 4.15 5.69
C VAL A 355 -4.23 4.76 6.86
N HIS A 356 -4.25 6.09 6.96
CA HIS A 356 -4.99 6.79 8.01
C HIS A 356 -6.51 6.58 7.89
N PHE A 357 -7.06 6.69 6.69
CA PHE A 357 -8.47 6.42 6.44
C PHE A 357 -8.86 4.99 6.86
N ALA A 358 -8.08 3.99 6.44
CA ALA A 358 -8.32 2.59 6.76
C ALA A 358 -8.33 2.35 8.26
N LEU A 359 -7.34 2.90 8.98
CA LEU A 359 -7.21 2.73 10.42
C LEU A 359 -8.34 3.44 11.19
N ALA A 360 -8.71 4.65 10.79
CA ALA A 360 -9.80 5.39 11.41
C ALA A 360 -11.14 4.64 11.27
N TRP A 361 -11.46 4.18 10.05
CA TRP A 361 -12.67 3.43 9.80
C TRP A 361 -12.67 2.06 10.48
N TRP A 362 -11.55 1.32 10.42
CA TRP A 362 -11.41 0.05 11.13
C TRP A 362 -11.62 0.23 12.64
N TYR A 363 -11.04 1.27 13.24
CA TYR A 363 -11.18 1.53 14.67
C TYR A 363 -12.65 1.80 15.04
N TYR A 364 -13.33 2.64 14.26
CA TYR A 364 -14.77 2.86 14.41
C TYR A 364 -15.53 1.54 14.40
N ASN A 365 -15.40 0.79 13.30
CA ASN A 365 -16.23 -0.37 13.04
C ASN A 365 -15.92 -1.56 13.96
N SER A 366 -14.66 -1.72 14.35
CA SER A 366 -14.19 -2.90 15.09
C SER A 366 -14.07 -2.68 16.60
N LYS A 367 -13.98 -1.43 17.07
CA LYS A 367 -13.74 -1.12 18.49
C LYS A 367 -14.85 -0.33 19.14
N THR A 368 -15.59 0.50 18.41
CA THR A 368 -16.50 1.48 19.03
C THR A 368 -17.93 1.43 18.54
N VAL A 369 -18.22 0.89 17.35
CA VAL A 369 -19.60 0.63 16.89
C VAL A 369 -20.33 -0.25 17.89
N GLY A 370 -21.55 0.16 18.26
CA GLY A 370 -22.38 -0.56 19.23
C GLY A 370 -21.99 -0.37 20.70
N THR A 371 -20.89 0.35 20.98
CA THR A 371 -20.58 0.80 22.34
C THR A 371 -21.46 1.99 22.74
N ALA A 372 -21.42 2.37 24.03
CA ALA A 372 -22.17 3.53 24.52
C ALA A 372 -21.71 4.86 23.88
N THR A 373 -20.44 4.94 23.45
CA THR A 373 -19.85 6.15 22.87
C THR A 373 -19.03 5.80 21.64
N PRO A 374 -19.67 5.54 20.48
CA PRO A 374 -18.95 5.31 19.24
C PRO A 374 -18.05 6.50 18.90
N ALA A 375 -16.83 6.22 18.46
CA ALA A 375 -15.80 7.21 18.21
C ALA A 375 -14.79 6.75 17.15
N THR A 376 -14.18 7.71 16.47
CA THR A 376 -13.17 7.48 15.43
C THR A 376 -12.23 8.69 15.34
N PHE A 377 -11.36 8.71 14.32
CA PHE A 377 -10.37 9.74 14.09
C PHE A 377 -10.70 10.49 12.79
N TYR A 378 -11.40 11.62 12.90
CA TYR A 378 -11.74 12.46 11.73
C TYR A 378 -10.56 13.34 11.33
N ALA A 379 -10.36 14.47 12.01
CA ALA A 379 -9.22 15.36 11.79
C ALA A 379 -7.93 14.85 12.46
N GLY A 380 -7.68 13.54 12.41
CA GLY A 380 -6.53 12.89 13.04
C GLY A 380 -6.63 12.68 14.56
N PHE A 381 -7.66 13.24 15.21
CA PHE A 381 -7.88 13.11 16.66
C PHE A 381 -9.09 12.25 16.99
N LEU A 382 -9.05 11.55 18.12
CA LEU A 382 -10.15 10.73 18.62
C LEU A 382 -11.35 11.61 18.99
N GLN A 383 -12.50 11.18 18.53
CA GLN A 383 -13.62 12.06 18.34
C GLN A 383 -14.91 11.19 18.30
N LYS A 384 -15.96 11.56 19.07
CA LYS A 384 -17.28 10.87 19.05
C LYS A 384 -17.90 10.85 17.65
N TRP A 385 -18.83 9.95 17.36
CA TRP A 385 -19.45 9.95 16.03
C TRP A 385 -20.34 11.17 15.77
N ASP A 386 -20.90 11.78 16.82
CA ASP A 386 -21.98 12.76 16.75
C ASP A 386 -21.56 14.21 16.97
N HIS A 387 -20.26 14.56 16.86
CA HIS A 387 -19.70 15.89 17.15
C HIS A 387 -20.66 17.06 16.91
N THR A 388 -21.39 17.40 17.96
CA THR A 388 -22.16 18.63 18.14
C THR A 388 -21.48 19.49 19.17
#